data_AF-A0A8H7RCL0-F1
#
_entry.id   AF-A0A8H7RCL0-F1
#
_cell.length_a   1.000
_cell.length_b   1.000
_cell.length_c   1.000
_cell.angle_alpha   90.00
_cell.angle_beta   90.00
_cell.angle_gamma   90.00
#
_symmetry.space_group_name_H-M   'P 1'
#
loop_
_entity.id
_entity.type
_entity.pdbx_description
1 polymer ?
#
loop_
_entity_poly.entity_id
_entity_poly.type
_entity_poly.pdbx_seq_one_letter_code
_entity_poly.pdbx_strand_id
1 'polypeptide(L)'
;MSRPILKGIQPHYILHKTLARQFKVDRFLSALPLSAWPDFTKVVDTHVLHHNKHLKSGQETFDTLVASFQIISIKKSFPALSSYFSQVLAYYMEKKKEFVDTYDHKVEKHKCEMALSSEMVEKVMMNLKKESLGLHEKYLRGDILTDSESKRLSTSFSSIINTIECSDTEQIPIAKEDWHMFCQAIKEKYTIHKKKLSKKIIENWYLIAKLAENTKSLEKSRQLLEVILVKERNDYCKKMYKIFEFILDLYEENEFMFKEGNEEKLTEQDYMSAIWSPLLKKIHHLHGKSIRLKTQARTGKTNYRFVVDVGNKQVDLGVGEAIRRLDDYPGKLVREGKDVVDRFLQTCSQGSPDQSSSFILQTAGLCGKLSSVQLIQPQVYAAVSHFTVDIPPNILCLAPFIDTLRILMTMTQKMECMAQKILISHEYGQPKTSNNYKSWSAQTFYFPKTHKSTRKPTLVLK
;
A
#
# COMPACT_ATOMS: atom_id res chain seq x y z
N MET A 1 9.60 16.68 34.20
CA MET A 1 11.00 16.92 34.61
C MET A 1 11.82 17.45 33.44
N SER A 2 12.84 18.27 33.72
CA SER A 2 13.79 18.74 32.69
C SER A 2 14.71 17.60 32.23
N ARG A 3 15.24 17.72 31.01
CA ARG A 3 16.20 16.75 30.48
C ARG A 3 17.46 16.72 31.36
N PRO A 4 17.96 15.55 31.78
CA PRO A 4 19.19 15.42 32.56
C PRO A 4 20.38 16.13 31.91
N ILE A 5 21.20 16.80 32.72
CA ILE A 5 22.37 17.56 32.24
C ILE A 5 23.63 16.94 32.83
N LEU A 6 24.62 16.65 31.98
CA LEU A 6 25.94 16.20 32.41
C LEU A 6 26.67 17.36 33.11
N LYS A 7 26.97 17.19 34.40
CA LYS A 7 27.82 18.11 35.17
C LYS A 7 29.10 17.40 35.58
N GLY A 8 30.25 17.97 35.21
CA GLY A 8 31.56 17.39 35.54
C GLY A 8 31.93 16.12 34.76
N ILE A 9 31.24 15.84 33.64
CA ILE A 9 31.53 14.71 32.75
C ILE A 9 31.60 15.24 31.31
N GLN A 10 32.58 14.77 30.54
CA GLN A 10 32.72 15.13 29.12
C GLN A 10 31.48 14.66 28.32
N PRO A 11 30.86 15.51 27.47
CA PRO A 11 29.64 15.15 26.73
C PRO A 11 29.75 13.88 25.86
N HIS A 12 30.95 13.60 25.36
CA HIS A 12 31.26 12.43 24.53
C HIS A 12 31.80 11.24 25.32
N TYR A 13 31.77 11.29 26.66
CA TYR A 13 32.20 10.18 27.48
C TYR A 13 31.32 8.96 27.23
N ILE A 14 31.96 7.85 26.87
CA ILE A 14 31.32 6.54 26.66
C ILE A 14 31.75 5.64 27.83
N LEU A 15 30.79 4.90 28.39
CA LEU A 15 31.10 3.97 29.47
C LEU A 15 31.96 2.81 28.94
N HIS A 16 33.20 2.71 29.42
CA HIS A 16 34.10 1.64 29.00
C HIS A 16 33.52 0.25 29.33
N LYS A 17 33.73 -0.74 28.46
CA LYS A 17 33.15 -2.10 28.57
C LYS A 17 33.37 -2.74 29.95
N THR A 18 34.55 -2.55 30.54
CA THR A 18 34.88 -3.07 31.88
C THR A 18 33.98 -2.47 32.96
N LEU A 19 33.78 -1.15 32.94
CA LEU A 19 32.90 -0.46 33.89
C LEU A 19 31.43 -0.81 33.63
N ALA A 20 31.00 -0.89 32.37
CA ALA A 20 29.65 -1.32 32.02
C ALA A 20 29.33 -2.71 32.58
N ARG A 21 30.27 -3.66 32.45
CA ARG A 21 30.13 -5.00 33.05
C ARG A 21 30.08 -4.94 34.58
N GLN A 22 30.94 -4.15 35.22
CA GLN A 22 30.94 -3.95 36.67
C GLN A 22 29.59 -3.39 37.17
N PHE A 23 28.95 -2.56 36.36
CA PHE A 23 27.66 -1.95 36.64
C PHE A 23 26.46 -2.76 36.13
N LYS A 24 26.69 -3.96 35.56
CA LYS A 24 25.65 -4.82 34.96
C LYS A 24 24.78 -4.09 33.93
N VAL A 25 25.37 -3.14 33.22
CA VAL A 25 24.71 -2.39 32.15
C VAL A 25 24.74 -3.23 30.89
N ASP A 26 23.64 -3.23 30.14
CA ASP A 26 23.63 -3.84 28.82
C ASP A 26 24.73 -3.22 27.93
N ARG A 27 25.42 -4.10 27.18
CA ARG A 27 26.56 -3.75 26.34
C ARG A 27 26.22 -2.68 25.31
N PHE A 28 24.97 -2.60 24.82
CA PHE A 28 24.61 -1.61 23.80
C PHE A 28 24.74 -0.16 24.31
N LEU A 29 24.52 0.09 25.60
CA LEU A 29 24.68 1.43 26.18
C LEU A 29 26.15 1.89 26.16
N SER A 30 27.09 0.95 26.12
CA SER A 30 28.53 1.25 25.94
C SER A 30 28.88 1.65 24.50
N ALA A 31 27.93 1.62 23.57
CA ALA A 31 28.09 2.18 22.23
C ALA A 31 27.60 3.63 22.13
N LEU A 32 26.98 4.17 23.19
CA LEU A 32 26.42 5.52 23.22
C LEU A 32 27.17 6.44 24.20
N PRO A 33 27.43 7.70 23.81
CA PRO A 33 27.91 8.69 24.76
C PRO A 33 26.83 8.98 25.81
N LEU A 34 27.22 9.26 27.06
CA LEU A 34 26.27 9.49 28.16
C LEU A 34 25.27 10.61 27.86
N SER A 35 25.66 11.60 27.06
CA SER A 35 24.79 12.71 26.63
C SER A 35 23.60 12.26 25.77
N ALA A 36 23.69 11.09 25.12
CA ALA A 36 22.62 10.51 24.34
C ALA A 36 21.64 9.66 25.18
N TRP A 37 21.95 9.34 26.44
CA TRP A 37 21.12 8.43 27.23
C TRP A 37 19.73 8.99 27.56
N PRO A 38 19.51 10.31 27.72
CA PRO A 38 18.15 10.85 27.84
C PRO A 38 17.37 10.92 26.51
N ASP A 39 18.01 10.59 25.38
CA ASP A 39 17.38 10.59 24.06
C ASP A 39 16.83 9.20 23.75
N PHE A 40 15.53 9.00 23.99
CA PHE A 40 14.90 7.69 23.79
C PHE A 40 15.08 7.17 22.38
N THR A 41 14.99 8.04 21.37
CA THR A 41 15.14 7.62 19.97
C THR A 41 16.51 7.01 19.74
N LYS A 42 17.59 7.66 20.20
CA LYS A 42 18.96 7.13 20.03
C LYS A 42 19.21 5.85 20.83
N VAL A 43 18.70 5.79 22.07
CA VAL A 43 18.84 4.60 22.93
C VAL A 43 18.12 3.41 22.31
N VAL A 44 16.88 3.61 21.88
CA VAL A 44 16.05 2.60 21.22
C VAL A 44 16.72 2.15 19.91
N ASP A 45 17.11 3.07 19.03
CA ASP A 45 17.75 2.75 17.75
C ASP A 45 19.02 1.91 17.94
N THR A 46 19.84 2.26 18.94
CA THR A 46 21.07 1.51 19.24
C THR A 46 20.75 0.13 19.82
N HIS A 47 19.76 0.03 20.70
CA HIS A 47 19.33 -1.26 21.25
C HIS A 47 18.81 -2.18 20.15
N VAL A 48 17.95 -1.66 19.27
CA VAL A 48 17.36 -2.39 18.15
C VAL A 48 18.44 -2.93 17.21
N LEU A 49 19.39 -2.07 16.81
CA LEU A 49 20.51 -2.47 15.96
C LEU A 49 21.43 -3.51 16.62
N HIS A 50 21.68 -3.38 17.92
CA HIS A 50 22.60 -4.27 18.65
C HIS A 50 22.02 -5.67 18.87
N HIS A 51 20.73 -5.77 19.20
CA HIS A 51 20.09 -7.05 19.54
C HIS A 51 19.39 -7.72 18.35
N ASN A 52 19.08 -6.97 17.30
CA ASN A 52 18.58 -7.41 15.99
C ASN A 52 17.42 -8.43 16.06
N LYS A 53 17.73 -9.74 16.16
CA LYS A 53 16.73 -10.84 16.21
C LYS A 53 16.19 -11.14 17.62
N HIS A 54 16.84 -10.66 18.69
CA HIS A 54 16.50 -10.99 20.07
C HIS A 54 15.89 -9.80 20.83
N LEU A 55 14.93 -9.11 20.18
CA LEU A 55 14.26 -7.95 20.76
C LEU A 55 13.18 -8.38 21.75
N LYS A 56 13.26 -7.86 22.98
CA LYS A 56 12.25 -7.99 24.03
C LYS A 56 11.14 -6.95 23.86
N SER A 57 10.09 -7.04 24.68
CA SER A 57 9.06 -6.00 24.74
C SER A 57 9.63 -4.66 25.24
N GLY A 58 8.98 -3.54 24.91
CA GLY A 58 9.37 -2.23 25.42
C GLY A 58 9.35 -2.16 26.94
N GLN A 59 8.40 -2.83 27.58
CA GLN A 59 8.32 -2.91 29.04
C GLN A 59 9.51 -3.65 29.67
N GLU A 60 9.86 -4.84 29.16
CA GLU A 60 11.01 -5.60 29.67
C GLU A 60 12.34 -4.87 29.44
N THR A 61 12.46 -4.19 28.30
CA THR A 61 13.66 -3.39 27.98
C THR A 61 13.75 -2.17 28.89
N PHE A 62 12.64 -1.48 29.14
CA PHE A 62 12.56 -0.37 30.09
C PHE A 62 12.99 -0.80 31.48
N ASP A 63 12.46 -1.91 31.99
CA ASP A 63 12.77 -2.42 33.33
C ASP A 63 14.26 -2.80 33.45
N THR A 64 14.84 -3.38 32.39
CA THR A 64 16.27 -3.68 32.33
C THR A 64 17.14 -2.42 32.39
N LEU A 65 16.74 -1.34 31.69
CA LEU A 65 17.45 -0.07 31.70
C LEU A 65 17.35 0.65 33.05
N VAL A 66 16.14 0.69 33.63
CA VAL A 66 15.89 1.26 34.94
C VAL A 66 16.72 0.55 36.01
N ALA A 67 16.75 -0.78 36.00
CA ALA A 67 17.60 -1.55 36.91
C ALA A 67 19.09 -1.21 36.75
N SER A 68 19.56 -1.05 35.50
CA SER A 68 20.94 -0.65 35.22
C SER A 68 21.26 0.75 35.78
N PHE A 69 20.37 1.73 35.57
CA PHE A 69 20.56 3.09 36.07
C PHE A 69 20.51 3.15 37.60
N GLN A 70 19.65 2.36 38.23
CA GLN A 70 19.55 2.25 39.69
C GLN A 70 20.80 1.63 40.31
N ILE A 71 21.40 0.62 39.68
CA ILE A 71 22.67 0.03 40.16
C ILE A 71 23.78 1.09 40.15
N ILE A 72 23.85 1.94 39.12
CA ILE A 72 24.89 2.96 39.00
C ILE A 72 24.64 4.13 39.96
N SER A 73 23.39 4.56 40.13
CA SER A 73 23.07 5.72 40.98
C SER A 73 23.49 5.52 42.44
N ILE A 74 23.53 4.28 42.93
CA ILE A 74 23.92 3.96 44.32
C ILE A 74 25.45 3.86 44.50
N LYS A 75 26.24 3.78 43.41
CA LYS A 75 27.70 3.62 43.48
C LYS A 75 28.40 4.94 43.88
N LYS A 76 28.79 5.04 45.15
CA LYS A 76 29.49 6.21 45.72
C LYS A 76 30.90 6.47 45.15
N SER A 77 31.52 5.48 44.51
CA SER A 77 32.87 5.59 43.95
C SER A 77 33.01 6.60 42.80
N PHE A 78 31.88 7.03 42.20
CA PHE A 78 31.87 8.01 41.10
C PHE A 78 30.76 9.05 41.29
N PRO A 79 30.95 10.08 42.14
CA PRO A 79 29.89 11.00 42.54
C PRO A 79 29.21 11.73 41.36
N ALA A 80 29.98 12.19 40.37
CA ALA A 80 29.43 12.86 39.18
C ALA A 80 28.55 11.94 38.33
N LEU A 81 28.98 10.68 38.15
CA LEU A 81 28.19 9.67 37.44
C LEU A 81 26.93 9.32 38.24
N SER A 82 27.07 8.97 39.52
CA SER A 82 25.94 8.64 40.40
C SER A 82 24.86 9.73 40.40
N SER A 83 25.25 11.01 40.47
CA SER A 83 24.33 12.14 40.39
C SER A 83 23.62 12.22 39.03
N TYR A 84 24.37 12.10 37.93
CA TYR A 84 23.78 12.10 36.58
C TYR A 84 22.81 10.94 36.38
N PHE A 85 23.21 9.73 36.78
CA PHE A 85 22.39 8.52 36.67
C PHE A 85 21.10 8.59 37.48
N SER A 86 21.12 9.27 38.63
CA SER A 86 19.90 9.52 39.41
C SER A 86 18.92 10.41 38.64
N GLN A 87 19.42 11.42 37.92
CA GLN A 87 18.59 12.28 37.08
C GLN A 87 18.03 11.51 35.87
N VAL A 88 18.85 10.70 35.20
CA VAL A 88 18.42 9.85 34.07
C VAL A 88 17.36 8.85 34.51
N LEU A 89 17.56 8.18 35.65
CA LEU A 89 16.59 7.25 36.21
C LEU A 89 15.24 7.92 36.47
N ALA A 90 15.24 9.06 37.16
CA ALA A 90 14.01 9.80 37.43
C ALA A 90 13.32 10.27 36.14
N TYR A 91 14.09 10.71 35.14
CA TYR A 91 13.57 11.09 33.83
C TYR A 91 12.90 9.91 33.11
N TYR A 92 13.53 8.74 33.09
CA TYR A 92 12.96 7.53 32.50
C TYR A 92 11.68 7.09 33.23
N MET A 93 11.67 7.11 34.56
CA MET A 93 10.50 6.74 35.35
C MET A 93 9.29 7.64 35.08
N GLU A 94 9.50 8.96 34.99
CA GLU A 94 8.43 9.91 34.64
C GLU A 94 7.93 9.68 33.19
N LYS A 95 8.84 9.36 32.28
CA LYS A 95 8.57 9.24 30.85
C LYS A 95 8.43 7.79 30.36
N LYS A 96 8.07 6.87 31.26
CA LYS A 96 7.96 5.44 30.98
C LYS A 96 7.13 5.14 29.73
N LYS A 97 5.92 5.70 29.67
CA LYS A 97 4.99 5.48 28.54
C LYS A 97 5.60 5.94 27.22
N GLU A 98 6.19 7.13 27.18
CA GLU A 98 6.83 7.69 25.98
C GLU A 98 7.98 6.79 25.48
N PHE A 99 8.80 6.26 26.40
CA PHE A 99 9.86 5.31 26.05
C PHE A 99 9.29 4.01 25.48
N VAL A 100 8.31 3.39 26.16
CA VAL A 100 7.72 2.11 25.73
C VAL A 100 7.05 2.25 24.36
N ASP A 101 6.23 3.29 24.16
CA ASP A 101 5.56 3.55 22.88
C ASP A 101 6.60 3.78 21.75
N THR A 102 7.68 4.53 22.03
CA THR A 102 8.77 4.75 21.07
C THR A 102 9.51 3.45 20.74
N TYR A 103 9.79 2.64 21.76
CA TYR A 103 10.50 1.38 21.61
C TYR A 103 9.69 0.37 20.79
N ASP A 104 8.43 0.14 21.15
CA ASP A 104 7.56 -0.81 20.47
C ASP A 104 7.36 -0.41 19.01
N HIS A 105 7.18 0.89 18.72
CA HIS A 105 7.11 1.39 17.35
C HIS A 105 8.39 1.12 16.53
N LYS A 106 9.56 1.36 17.12
CA LYS A 106 10.86 1.15 16.45
C LYS A 106 11.19 -0.33 16.25
N VAL A 107 10.86 -1.18 17.22
CA VAL A 107 10.99 -2.64 17.09
C VAL A 107 10.09 -3.16 15.98
N GLU A 108 8.83 -2.72 15.94
CA GLU A 108 7.91 -3.14 14.88
C GLU A 108 8.39 -2.72 13.50
N LYS A 109 8.88 -1.48 13.37
CA LYS A 109 9.50 -0.99 12.15
C LYS A 109 10.72 -1.84 11.75
N HIS A 110 11.62 -2.15 12.68
CA HIS A 110 12.80 -2.97 12.41
C HIS A 110 12.42 -4.40 12.01
N LYS A 111 11.44 -5.01 12.68
CA LYS A 111 10.89 -6.32 12.27
C LYS A 111 10.35 -6.28 10.85
N CYS A 112 9.64 -5.20 10.48
CA CYS A 112 9.16 -5.02 9.11
C CYS A 112 10.31 -4.87 8.12
N GLU A 113 11.34 -4.09 8.44
CA GLU A 113 12.55 -3.97 7.60
C GLU A 113 13.26 -5.32 7.43
N MET A 114 13.37 -6.12 8.50
CA MET A 114 13.93 -7.47 8.44
C MET A 114 13.05 -8.43 7.63
N ALA A 115 11.72 -8.34 7.75
CA ALA A 115 10.80 -9.16 6.97
C ALA A 115 10.89 -8.87 5.47
N LEU A 116 11.32 -7.66 5.09
CA LEU A 116 11.60 -7.28 3.70
C LEU A 116 13.08 -7.38 3.31
N SER A 117 13.90 -8.00 4.15
CA SER A 117 15.29 -8.28 3.82
C SER A 117 15.39 -9.14 2.57
N SER A 118 16.48 -8.98 1.82
CA SER A 118 16.63 -9.71 0.56
C SER A 118 16.57 -11.23 0.74
N GLU A 119 17.17 -11.72 1.82
CA GLU A 119 17.13 -13.13 2.22
C GLU A 119 15.71 -13.63 2.45
N MET A 120 14.87 -12.84 3.14
CA MET A 120 13.49 -13.24 3.44
C MET A 120 12.61 -13.25 2.18
N VAL A 121 12.73 -12.23 1.31
CA VAL A 121 12.00 -12.20 0.04
C VAL A 121 12.42 -13.37 -0.86
N GLU A 122 13.72 -13.67 -0.94
CA GLU A 122 14.24 -14.82 -1.69
C GLU A 122 13.70 -16.15 -1.14
N LYS A 123 13.69 -16.32 0.18
CA LYS A 123 13.13 -17.51 0.86
C LYS A 123 11.64 -17.70 0.54
N VAL A 124 10.83 -16.63 0.66
CA VAL A 124 9.40 -16.65 0.31
C VAL A 124 9.23 -17.04 -1.16
N MET A 125 9.97 -16.42 -2.06
CA MET A 125 9.88 -16.68 -3.49
C MET A 125 10.31 -18.09 -3.88
N MET A 126 11.37 -18.61 -3.28
CA MET A 126 11.83 -19.98 -3.50
C MET A 126 10.76 -20.99 -3.12
N ASN A 127 10.12 -20.79 -1.98
CA ASN A 127 9.06 -21.68 -1.51
C ASN A 127 7.80 -21.58 -2.38
N LEU A 128 7.40 -20.37 -2.80
CA LEU A 128 6.30 -20.18 -3.77
C LEU A 128 6.59 -20.87 -5.11
N LYS A 129 7.82 -20.76 -5.62
CA LYS A 129 8.23 -21.45 -6.86
C LYS A 129 8.19 -22.97 -6.69
N LYS A 130 8.69 -23.50 -5.57
CA LYS A 130 8.65 -24.93 -5.26
C LYS A 130 7.21 -25.46 -5.21
N GLU A 131 6.31 -24.74 -4.56
CA GLU A 131 4.89 -25.11 -4.53
C GLU A 131 4.28 -25.09 -5.94
N SER A 132 4.58 -24.06 -6.72
CA SER A 132 4.09 -23.92 -8.10
C SER A 132 4.53 -25.07 -8.99
N LEU A 133 5.78 -25.52 -8.85
CA LEU A 133 6.29 -26.69 -9.57
C LEU A 133 5.51 -27.95 -9.19
N GLY A 134 5.23 -28.17 -7.89
CA GLY A 134 4.41 -29.30 -7.46
C GLY A 134 2.98 -29.26 -8.01
N LEU A 135 2.35 -28.08 -8.01
CA LEU A 135 1.02 -27.88 -8.61
C LEU A 135 1.04 -28.06 -10.15
N HIS A 136 2.13 -27.67 -10.80
CA HIS A 136 2.31 -27.88 -12.23
C HIS A 136 2.45 -29.36 -12.57
N GLU A 137 3.22 -30.12 -11.79
CA GLU A 137 3.37 -31.56 -11.97
C GLU A 137 2.04 -32.29 -11.80
N LYS A 138 1.24 -31.92 -10.77
CA LYS A 138 -0.14 -32.40 -10.62
C LYS A 138 -0.95 -32.17 -11.90
N TYR A 139 -0.94 -30.94 -12.40
CA TYR A 139 -1.62 -30.59 -13.65
C TYR A 139 -1.13 -31.40 -14.86
N LEU A 140 0.18 -31.60 -15.01
CA LEU A 140 0.76 -32.38 -16.11
C LEU A 140 0.38 -33.87 -16.07
N ARG A 141 0.18 -34.43 -14.86
CA ARG A 141 -0.34 -35.79 -14.67
C ARG A 141 -1.83 -35.93 -15.00
N GLY A 142 -2.54 -34.81 -15.17
CA GLY A 142 -3.98 -34.78 -15.42
C GLY A 142 -4.82 -34.68 -14.14
N ASP A 143 -4.19 -34.40 -12.99
CA ASP A 143 -4.90 -34.15 -11.74
C ASP A 143 -5.73 -32.85 -11.88
N ILE A 144 -6.97 -32.85 -11.36
CA ILE A 144 -7.82 -31.65 -11.35
C ILE A 144 -7.34 -30.73 -10.22
N LEU A 145 -6.84 -29.56 -10.59
CA LEU A 145 -6.53 -28.52 -9.61
C LEU A 145 -7.81 -27.83 -9.14
N THR A 146 -7.89 -27.57 -7.84
CA THR A 146 -8.92 -26.68 -7.28
C THR A 146 -8.75 -25.26 -7.83
N ASP A 147 -9.79 -24.43 -7.75
CA ASP A 147 -9.69 -23.01 -8.11
C ASP A 147 -8.58 -22.31 -7.31
N SER A 148 -8.46 -22.61 -6.01
CA SER A 148 -7.41 -22.11 -5.12
C SER A 148 -6.00 -22.49 -5.63
N GLU A 149 -5.79 -23.75 -5.99
CA GLU A 149 -4.50 -24.23 -6.54
C GLU A 149 -4.19 -23.63 -7.92
N SER A 150 -5.18 -23.55 -8.81
CA SER A 150 -5.04 -22.94 -10.14
C SER A 150 -4.65 -21.45 -10.03
N LYS A 151 -5.26 -20.74 -9.08
CA LYS A 151 -4.93 -19.35 -8.75
C LYS A 151 -3.48 -19.23 -8.28
N ARG A 152 -3.07 -20.01 -7.28
CA ARG A 152 -1.68 -20.09 -6.78
C ARG A 152 -0.67 -20.30 -7.88
N LEU A 153 -0.88 -21.38 -8.63
CA LEU A 153 -0.04 -21.78 -9.74
C LEU A 153 0.21 -20.58 -10.67
N SER A 154 -0.86 -19.90 -11.05
CA SER A 154 -0.80 -18.80 -12.01
C SER A 154 -0.06 -17.55 -11.50
N THR A 155 -0.22 -17.16 -10.23
CA THR A 155 0.47 -15.99 -9.66
C THR A 155 1.93 -16.27 -9.33
N SER A 156 2.21 -17.42 -8.74
CA SER A 156 3.55 -17.76 -8.27
C SER A 156 4.52 -18.03 -9.43
N PHE A 157 4.05 -18.61 -10.56
CA PHE A 157 4.86 -18.65 -11.80
C PHE A 157 5.15 -17.27 -12.38
N SER A 158 4.25 -16.31 -12.17
CA SER A 158 4.45 -14.93 -12.60
C SER A 158 5.38 -14.14 -11.66
N SER A 159 5.97 -14.81 -10.65
CA SER A 159 6.80 -14.19 -9.61
C SER A 159 6.09 -13.09 -8.83
N ILE A 160 4.79 -13.27 -8.58
CA ILE A 160 3.97 -12.31 -7.83
C ILE A 160 3.64 -12.91 -6.46
N ILE A 161 4.08 -12.23 -5.40
CA ILE A 161 3.65 -12.45 -4.03
C ILE A 161 2.31 -11.75 -3.84
N ASN A 162 1.23 -12.52 -3.74
CA ASN A 162 -0.10 -11.95 -3.58
C ASN A 162 -0.43 -11.74 -2.11
N THR A 163 -0.42 -10.48 -1.64
CA THR A 163 -0.80 -10.11 -0.26
C THR A 163 -2.22 -9.55 -0.15
N ILE A 164 -2.99 -9.54 -1.25
CA ILE A 164 -4.39 -9.09 -1.26
C ILE A 164 -5.26 -10.05 -0.45
N GLU A 165 -4.95 -11.34 -0.50
CA GLU A 165 -5.70 -12.42 0.14
C GLU A 165 -4.88 -13.09 1.23
N CYS A 166 -4.35 -12.33 2.21
CA CYS A 166 -3.73 -12.92 3.41
C CYS A 166 -4.82 -13.53 4.34
N SER A 167 -5.83 -14.24 3.80
CA SER A 167 -6.69 -15.09 4.62
C SER A 167 -5.91 -16.32 5.06
N ASP A 168 -5.91 -16.60 6.35
CA ASP A 168 -5.11 -17.62 7.07
C ASP A 168 -5.21 -19.07 6.58
N THR A 169 -6.00 -19.33 5.55
CA THR A 169 -6.40 -20.66 5.14
C THR A 169 -5.71 -21.04 3.83
N GLU A 170 -4.74 -21.96 3.96
CA GLU A 170 -4.30 -22.97 2.98
C GLU A 170 -2.98 -22.76 2.20
N GLN A 171 -2.24 -21.66 2.36
CA GLN A 171 -1.12 -21.40 1.45
C GLN A 171 -0.01 -20.55 2.06
N ILE A 172 0.69 -21.08 3.06
CA ILE A 172 1.85 -20.38 3.57
C ILE A 172 3.10 -21.24 3.35
N PRO A 173 3.98 -20.85 2.42
CA PRO A 173 5.22 -21.57 2.14
C PRO A 173 6.27 -21.42 3.28
N ILE A 174 5.95 -20.70 4.34
CA ILE A 174 6.79 -20.36 5.50
C ILE A 174 5.95 -20.45 6.79
N ALA A 175 6.56 -20.25 7.96
CA ALA A 175 5.81 -20.17 9.21
C ALA A 175 4.74 -19.08 9.12
N LYS A 176 3.57 -19.32 9.74
CA LYS A 176 2.43 -18.41 9.67
C LYS A 176 2.78 -17.02 10.20
N GLU A 177 3.56 -16.97 11.27
CA GLU A 177 4.05 -15.76 11.91
C GLU A 177 4.96 -14.97 10.96
N ASP A 178 5.90 -15.65 10.30
CA ASP A 178 6.81 -15.05 9.33
C ASP A 178 6.05 -14.45 8.13
N TRP A 179 4.99 -15.13 7.65
CA TRP A 179 4.16 -14.63 6.56
C TRP A 179 3.30 -13.45 6.96
N HIS A 180 2.73 -13.48 8.17
CA HIS A 180 1.98 -12.34 8.68
C HIS A 180 2.87 -11.09 8.77
N MET A 181 4.06 -11.22 9.36
CA MET A 181 5.05 -10.14 9.42
C MET A 181 5.46 -9.68 8.01
N PHE A 182 5.65 -10.60 7.07
CA PHE A 182 5.94 -10.26 5.67
C PHE A 182 4.79 -9.48 5.00
N CYS A 183 3.54 -9.98 5.09
CA CYS A 183 2.35 -9.30 4.57
C CYS A 183 2.23 -7.89 5.17
N GLN A 184 2.42 -7.76 6.49
CA GLN A 184 2.35 -6.48 7.20
C GLN A 184 3.44 -5.54 6.72
N ALA A 185 4.69 -6.00 6.64
CA ALA A 185 5.80 -5.18 6.19
C ALA A 185 5.62 -4.68 4.75
N ILE A 186 5.13 -5.53 3.84
CA ILE A 186 4.76 -5.14 2.46
C ILE A 186 3.68 -4.07 2.49
N LYS A 187 2.61 -4.27 3.28
CA LYS A 187 1.51 -3.29 3.41
C LYS A 187 2.02 -1.96 3.93
N GLU A 188 2.85 -1.95 4.97
CA GLU A 188 3.44 -0.75 5.56
C GLU A 188 4.36 -0.02 4.56
N LYS A 189 5.29 -0.74 3.93
CA LYS A 189 6.23 -0.16 2.96
C LYS A 189 5.51 0.49 1.77
N TYR A 190 4.46 -0.14 1.28
CA TYR A 190 3.69 0.34 0.13
C TYR A 190 2.37 1.01 0.53
N THR A 191 2.23 1.44 1.80
CA THR A 191 1.04 2.14 2.27
C THR A 191 0.81 3.40 1.44
N ILE A 192 -0.41 3.56 0.98
CA ILE A 192 -0.83 4.74 0.24
C ILE A 192 -1.64 5.63 1.19
N HIS A 193 -1.33 6.92 1.21
CA HIS A 193 -2.11 7.90 1.98
C HIS A 193 -3.17 8.55 1.10
N LYS A 194 -4.41 8.58 1.59
CA LYS A 194 -5.53 9.26 0.93
C LYS A 194 -5.19 10.73 0.67
N LYS A 195 -5.51 11.23 -0.52
CA LYS A 195 -5.37 12.64 -0.90
C LYS A 195 -6.09 13.51 0.13
N LYS A 196 -5.40 14.56 0.57
CA LYS A 196 -5.98 15.59 1.43
C LYS A 196 -6.78 16.56 0.55
N LEU A 197 -8.08 16.64 0.80
CA LEU A 197 -8.93 17.66 0.19
C LEU A 197 -8.91 18.93 1.05
N SER A 198 -9.24 20.06 0.44
CA SER A 198 -9.40 21.30 1.18
C SER A 198 -10.60 21.17 2.13
N LYS A 199 -10.48 21.80 3.31
CA LYS A 199 -11.56 21.84 4.31
C LYS A 199 -12.88 22.32 3.69
N LYS A 200 -12.81 23.35 2.85
CA LYS A 200 -13.94 23.90 2.08
C LYS A 200 -14.67 22.85 1.22
N ILE A 201 -13.94 22.01 0.47
CA ILE A 201 -14.56 20.97 -0.38
C ILE A 201 -15.28 19.94 0.48
N ILE A 202 -14.64 19.51 1.57
CA ILE A 202 -15.19 18.53 2.50
C ILE A 202 -16.46 19.08 3.18
N GLU A 203 -16.39 20.29 3.72
CA GLU A 203 -17.53 20.94 4.39
C GLU A 203 -18.71 21.12 3.44
N ASN A 204 -18.46 21.58 2.21
CA ASN A 204 -19.52 21.74 1.21
C ASN A 204 -20.19 20.42 0.86
N TRP A 205 -19.43 19.33 0.70
CA TRP A 205 -20.03 18.00 0.48
C TRP A 205 -20.90 17.55 1.65
N TYR A 206 -20.42 17.73 2.89
CA TYR A 206 -21.20 17.36 4.06
C TYR A 206 -22.50 18.16 4.18
N LEU A 207 -22.48 19.46 3.86
CA LEU A 207 -23.70 20.27 3.83
C LEU A 207 -24.70 19.77 2.78
N ILE A 208 -24.22 19.48 1.56
CA ILE A 208 -25.04 18.91 0.47
C ILE A 208 -25.64 17.57 0.89
N ALA A 209 -24.81 16.66 1.41
CA ALA A 209 -25.25 15.35 1.88
C ALA A 209 -26.26 15.47 3.03
N LYS A 210 -26.03 16.38 3.98
CA LYS A 210 -26.92 16.57 5.13
C LYS A 210 -28.27 17.15 4.73
N LEU A 211 -28.31 18.03 3.73
CA LEU A 211 -29.57 18.52 3.16
C LEU A 211 -30.36 17.38 2.50
N ALA A 212 -29.70 16.51 1.75
CA ALA A 212 -30.34 15.36 1.12
C ALA A 212 -30.95 14.42 2.16
N GLU A 213 -30.18 14.12 3.22
CA GLU A 213 -30.62 13.30 4.35
C GLU A 213 -31.83 13.91 5.07
N ASN A 214 -31.74 15.19 5.45
CA ASN A 214 -32.78 15.87 6.23
C ASN A 214 -34.08 16.07 5.45
N THR A 215 -33.99 16.31 4.15
CA THR A 215 -35.16 16.61 3.30
C THR A 215 -35.70 15.38 2.58
N LYS A 216 -34.96 14.27 2.61
CA LYS A 216 -35.23 13.05 1.83
C LYS A 216 -35.41 13.33 0.34
N SER A 217 -34.73 14.35 -0.18
CA SER A 217 -34.82 14.85 -1.55
C SER A 217 -33.49 15.47 -1.98
N LEU A 218 -33.16 15.40 -3.26
CA LEU A 218 -31.94 16.01 -3.81
C LEU A 218 -32.12 17.48 -4.21
N GLU A 219 -33.36 17.97 -4.30
CA GLU A 219 -33.68 19.30 -4.82
C GLU A 219 -32.92 20.42 -4.09
N LYS A 220 -32.99 20.46 -2.75
CA LYS A 220 -32.29 21.49 -1.97
C LYS A 220 -30.77 21.35 -2.02
N SER A 221 -30.29 20.12 -2.14
CA SER A 221 -28.86 19.81 -2.25
C SER A 221 -28.29 20.32 -3.58
N ARG A 222 -29.07 20.22 -4.67
CA ARG A 222 -28.75 20.78 -5.99
C ARG A 222 -28.76 22.30 -5.98
N GLN A 223 -29.82 22.92 -5.46
CA GLN A 223 -29.90 24.37 -5.33
C GLN A 223 -28.70 24.94 -4.55
N LEU A 224 -28.28 24.27 -3.47
CA LEU A 224 -27.07 24.65 -2.75
C LEU A 224 -25.81 24.49 -3.61
N LEU A 225 -25.66 23.36 -4.31
CA LEU A 225 -24.51 23.11 -5.18
C LEU A 225 -24.39 24.14 -6.32
N GLU A 226 -25.51 24.53 -6.93
CA GLU A 226 -25.57 25.58 -7.95
C GLU A 226 -25.09 26.92 -7.40
N VAL A 227 -25.56 27.31 -6.22
CA VAL A 227 -25.10 28.54 -5.54
C VAL A 227 -23.60 28.49 -5.25
N ILE A 228 -23.08 27.33 -4.83
CA ILE A 228 -21.64 27.10 -4.61
C ILE A 228 -20.87 27.24 -5.94
N LEU A 229 -21.35 26.63 -7.02
CA LEU A 229 -20.73 26.65 -8.33
C LEU A 229 -20.65 28.07 -8.92
N VAL A 230 -21.71 28.86 -8.79
CA VAL A 230 -21.77 30.26 -9.24
C VAL A 230 -20.76 31.13 -8.47
N LYS A 231 -20.62 30.90 -7.15
CA LYS A 231 -19.72 31.68 -6.30
C LYS A 231 -18.26 31.24 -6.36
N GLU A 232 -17.98 30.00 -6.76
CA GLU A 232 -16.61 29.49 -6.83
C GLU A 232 -15.82 30.19 -7.93
N ARG A 233 -14.59 30.60 -7.63
CA ARG A 233 -13.67 31.22 -8.59
C ARG A 233 -12.53 30.29 -9.00
N ASN A 234 -12.19 29.33 -8.15
CA ASN A 234 -11.13 28.37 -8.41
C ASN A 234 -11.60 27.25 -9.37
N ASP A 235 -10.97 27.14 -10.54
CA ASP A 235 -11.33 26.14 -11.57
C ASP A 235 -11.25 24.69 -11.07
N TYR A 236 -10.24 24.37 -10.26
CA TYR A 236 -10.12 23.04 -9.67
C TYR A 236 -11.28 22.74 -8.72
N CYS A 237 -11.68 23.68 -7.86
CA CYS A 237 -12.86 23.53 -7.01
C CYS A 237 -14.15 23.37 -7.86
N LYS A 238 -14.31 24.13 -8.94
CA LYS A 238 -15.45 23.96 -9.86
C LYS A 238 -15.51 22.55 -10.45
N LYS A 239 -14.37 22.02 -10.93
CA LYS A 239 -14.31 20.66 -11.45
C LYS A 239 -14.63 19.62 -10.37
N MET A 240 -14.21 19.85 -9.13
CA MET A 240 -14.60 19.00 -7.99
C MET A 240 -16.10 19.04 -7.72
N TYR A 241 -16.72 20.22 -7.73
CA TYR A 241 -18.17 20.36 -7.56
C TYR A 241 -18.98 19.73 -8.71
N LYS A 242 -18.43 19.67 -9.94
CA LYS A 242 -19.01 18.90 -11.05
C LYS A 242 -18.97 17.38 -10.87
N ILE A 243 -18.11 16.88 -9.97
CA ILE A 243 -18.15 15.48 -9.53
C ILE A 243 -19.29 15.28 -8.54
N PHE A 244 -19.52 16.24 -7.63
CA PHE A 244 -20.66 16.19 -6.72
C PHE A 244 -21.98 16.23 -7.47
N GLU A 245 -22.10 17.13 -8.45
CA GLU A 245 -23.25 17.23 -9.35
C GLU A 245 -23.56 15.88 -10.01
N PHE A 246 -22.54 15.25 -10.60
CA PHE A 246 -22.67 13.91 -11.19
C PHE A 246 -23.18 12.85 -10.21
N ILE A 247 -22.73 12.88 -8.95
CA ILE A 247 -23.21 11.92 -7.95
C ILE A 247 -24.68 12.17 -7.63
N LEU A 248 -25.14 13.43 -7.59
CA LEU A 248 -26.56 13.74 -7.40
C LEU A 248 -27.39 13.27 -8.62
N ASP A 249 -26.92 13.59 -9.84
CA ASP A 249 -27.54 13.16 -11.11
C ASP A 249 -27.69 11.65 -11.17
N LEU A 250 -26.69 10.92 -10.68
CA LEU A 250 -26.69 9.47 -10.72
C LEU A 250 -27.92 8.85 -10.02
N TYR A 251 -28.37 9.39 -8.89
CA TYR A 251 -29.54 8.85 -8.18
C TYR A 251 -30.88 9.17 -8.84
N GLU A 252 -30.98 10.29 -9.55
CA GLU A 252 -32.19 10.67 -10.28
C GLU A 252 -32.29 9.93 -11.61
N GLU A 253 -31.20 9.95 -12.39
CA GLU A 253 -31.17 9.35 -13.73
C GLU A 253 -31.10 7.82 -13.70
N ASN A 254 -30.53 7.25 -12.63
CA ASN A 254 -30.29 5.81 -12.51
C ASN A 254 -30.90 5.23 -11.23
N GLU A 255 -32.04 5.77 -10.78
CA GLU A 255 -32.75 5.34 -9.55
C GLU A 255 -32.89 3.80 -9.46
N PHE A 256 -33.15 3.14 -10.60
CA PHE A 256 -33.30 1.68 -10.68
C PHE A 256 -32.05 0.91 -10.23
N MET A 257 -30.84 1.47 -10.36
CA MET A 257 -29.58 0.84 -9.93
C MET A 257 -29.39 0.84 -8.41
N PHE A 258 -30.13 1.67 -7.69
CA PHE A 258 -30.06 1.85 -6.24
C PHE A 258 -31.23 1.18 -5.51
N LYS A 259 -32.15 0.56 -6.24
CA LYS A 259 -33.28 -0.19 -5.66
C LYS A 259 -32.80 -1.58 -5.23
N GLU A 260 -33.06 -1.90 -3.97
CA GLU A 260 -32.73 -3.20 -3.38
C GLU A 260 -33.37 -4.35 -4.19
N GLY A 261 -32.60 -5.39 -4.47
CA GLY A 261 -33.02 -6.57 -5.23
C GLY A 261 -32.91 -6.42 -6.75
N ASN A 262 -32.52 -5.26 -7.28
CA ASN A 262 -32.25 -5.10 -8.71
C ASN A 262 -30.84 -5.51 -9.11
N GLU A 263 -29.94 -5.80 -8.17
CA GLU A 263 -28.54 -6.15 -8.45
C GLU A 263 -28.43 -7.38 -9.38
N GLU A 264 -29.37 -8.32 -9.30
CA GLU A 264 -29.39 -9.52 -10.14
C GLU A 264 -29.80 -9.24 -11.59
N LYS A 265 -30.49 -8.13 -11.85
CA LYS A 265 -30.93 -7.71 -13.19
C LYS A 265 -29.89 -6.85 -13.90
N LEU A 266 -28.89 -6.39 -13.18
CA LEU A 266 -27.87 -5.48 -13.67
C LEU A 266 -26.59 -6.24 -13.98
N THR A 267 -26.02 -5.92 -15.13
CA THR A 267 -24.73 -6.47 -15.55
C THR A 267 -23.60 -5.59 -15.06
N GLU A 268 -22.39 -6.14 -15.05
CA GLU A 268 -21.16 -5.41 -14.77
C GLU A 268 -20.98 -4.21 -15.72
N GLN A 269 -21.46 -4.36 -16.96
CA GLN A 269 -21.41 -3.32 -17.98
C GLN A 269 -22.35 -2.16 -17.67
N ASP A 270 -23.51 -2.41 -17.05
CA ASP A 270 -24.46 -1.37 -16.66
C ASP A 270 -23.82 -0.46 -15.61
N TYR A 271 -23.30 -1.04 -14.53
CA TYR A 271 -22.56 -0.29 -13.50
C TYR A 271 -21.32 0.40 -14.07
N MET A 272 -20.55 -0.27 -14.94
CA MET A 272 -19.35 0.33 -15.51
C MET A 272 -19.69 1.54 -16.40
N SER A 273 -20.77 1.48 -17.17
CA SER A 273 -21.14 2.52 -18.13
C SER A 273 -21.86 3.70 -17.49
N ALA A 274 -22.76 3.46 -16.53
CA ALA A 274 -23.51 4.51 -15.85
C ALA A 274 -22.71 5.19 -14.71
N ILE A 275 -21.88 4.42 -14.00
CA ILE A 275 -21.25 4.90 -12.76
C ILE A 275 -19.74 5.06 -12.92
N TRP A 276 -19.03 3.95 -13.05
CA TRP A 276 -17.58 3.94 -12.86
C TRP A 276 -16.84 4.68 -13.98
N SER A 277 -17.21 4.46 -15.25
CA SER A 277 -16.56 5.11 -16.39
C SER A 277 -16.75 6.64 -16.39
N PRO A 278 -17.98 7.18 -16.23
CA PRO A 278 -18.17 8.63 -16.13
C PRO A 278 -17.47 9.24 -14.92
N LEU A 279 -17.54 8.59 -13.74
CA LEU A 279 -16.88 9.06 -12.53
C LEU A 279 -15.37 9.15 -12.70
N LEU A 280 -14.74 8.06 -13.15
CA LEU A 280 -13.29 8.00 -13.38
C LEU A 280 -12.85 9.05 -14.41
N LYS A 281 -13.60 9.23 -15.50
CA LYS A 281 -13.32 10.28 -16.49
C LYS A 281 -13.38 11.68 -15.88
N LYS A 282 -14.39 11.99 -15.06
CA LYS A 282 -14.49 13.30 -14.40
C LYS A 282 -13.32 13.53 -13.43
N ILE A 283 -12.90 12.50 -12.70
CA ILE A 283 -11.74 12.57 -11.79
C ILE A 283 -10.43 12.77 -12.57
N HIS A 284 -10.20 12.02 -13.66
CA HIS A 284 -8.99 12.19 -14.47
C HIS A 284 -8.89 13.59 -15.09
N HIS A 285 -10.03 14.22 -15.41
CA HIS A 285 -10.08 15.57 -15.96
C HIS A 285 -9.75 16.69 -14.95
N LEU A 286 -9.54 16.38 -13.67
CA LEU A 286 -9.23 17.39 -12.65
C LEU A 286 -7.92 18.14 -12.93
N HIS A 287 -6.84 17.44 -13.29
CA HIS A 287 -5.53 18.07 -13.55
C HIS A 287 -5.11 18.05 -15.03
N GLY A 288 -5.95 17.55 -15.94
CA GLY A 288 -5.66 17.54 -17.38
C GLY A 288 -6.28 16.35 -18.09
N LYS A 289 -5.87 16.10 -19.33
CA LYS A 289 -6.34 14.95 -20.14
C LYS A 289 -5.25 13.88 -20.34
N SER A 290 -4.30 13.80 -19.39
CA SER A 290 -3.13 12.92 -19.52
C SER A 290 -3.48 11.43 -19.42
N ILE A 291 -4.62 11.10 -18.79
CA ILE A 291 -5.08 9.73 -18.60
C ILE A 291 -6.40 9.54 -19.35
N ARG A 292 -6.45 8.55 -20.23
CA ARG A 292 -7.69 8.09 -20.86
C ARG A 292 -8.13 6.75 -20.30
N LEU A 293 -9.43 6.59 -20.16
CA LEU A 293 -10.06 5.33 -19.81
C LEU A 293 -10.49 4.61 -21.10
N LYS A 294 -10.01 3.39 -21.29
CA LYS A 294 -10.43 2.49 -22.37
C LYS A 294 -11.22 1.33 -21.80
N THR A 295 -12.43 1.13 -22.29
CA THR A 295 -13.27 -0.03 -21.94
C THR A 295 -13.22 -1.04 -23.06
N GLN A 296 -13.14 -2.32 -22.71
CA GLN A 296 -13.23 -3.46 -23.62
C GLN A 296 -14.27 -4.42 -23.05
N ALA A 297 -15.48 -4.38 -23.62
CA ALA A 297 -16.51 -5.36 -23.32
C ALA A 297 -16.13 -6.69 -23.98
N ARG A 298 -16.07 -7.76 -23.18
CA ARG A 298 -16.04 -9.14 -23.67
C ARG A 298 -17.21 -9.89 -23.01
N THR A 299 -17.69 -10.95 -23.63
CA THR A 299 -18.82 -11.77 -23.14
C THR A 299 -18.69 -12.05 -21.64
N GLY A 300 -19.52 -11.39 -20.83
CA GLY A 300 -19.64 -11.55 -19.38
C GLY A 300 -18.57 -10.89 -18.50
N LYS A 301 -17.62 -10.10 -19.05
CA LYS A 301 -16.63 -9.33 -18.25
C LYS A 301 -16.23 -8.03 -18.95
N THR A 302 -16.32 -6.92 -18.23
CA THR A 302 -15.85 -5.62 -18.73
C THR A 302 -14.47 -5.31 -18.18
N ASN A 303 -13.47 -5.38 -19.05
CA ASN A 303 -12.11 -4.96 -18.70
C ASN A 303 -11.95 -3.50 -19.07
N TYR A 304 -11.21 -2.75 -18.26
CA TYR A 304 -10.86 -1.38 -18.60
C TYR A 304 -9.40 -1.08 -18.28
N ARG A 305 -8.84 -0.09 -18.98
CA ARG A 305 -7.43 0.29 -18.90
C ARG A 305 -7.31 1.79 -18.76
N PHE A 306 -6.39 2.20 -17.91
CA PHE A 306 -5.94 3.58 -17.79
C PHE A 306 -4.73 3.72 -18.69
N VAL A 307 -4.78 4.62 -19.68
CA VAL A 307 -3.72 4.75 -20.69
C VAL A 307 -3.27 6.19 -20.84
N VAL A 308 -2.00 6.38 -21.19
CA VAL A 308 -1.44 7.64 -21.70
C VAL A 308 -1.11 7.47 -23.18
N ASP A 309 -1.44 8.48 -23.99
CA ASP A 309 -1.03 8.53 -25.39
C ASP A 309 0.38 9.15 -25.49
N VAL A 310 1.29 8.46 -26.19
CA VAL A 310 2.71 8.82 -26.31
C VAL A 310 3.08 8.73 -27.79
N GLY A 311 3.09 9.88 -28.47
CA GLY A 311 3.14 9.92 -29.93
C GLY A 311 2.00 9.11 -30.55
N ASN A 312 2.34 8.11 -31.37
CA ASN A 312 1.37 7.21 -32.00
C ASN A 312 1.11 5.91 -31.20
N LYS A 313 1.63 5.82 -29.97
CA LYS A 313 1.51 4.62 -29.12
C LYS A 313 0.66 4.94 -27.89
N GLN A 314 0.14 3.88 -27.29
CA GLN A 314 -0.54 3.94 -26.00
C GLN A 314 0.22 3.10 -25.00
N VAL A 315 0.40 3.66 -23.81
CA VAL A 315 1.05 2.98 -22.70
C VAL A 315 0.03 2.84 -21.58
N ASP A 316 -0.12 1.62 -21.08
CA ASP A 316 -1.00 1.34 -19.95
C ASP A 316 -0.34 1.91 -18.66
N LEU A 317 -1.15 2.55 -17.82
CA LEU A 317 -0.78 3.10 -16.50
C LEU A 317 -1.37 2.29 -15.35
N GLY A 318 -2.44 1.55 -15.64
CA GLY A 318 -3.17 0.72 -14.71
C GLY A 318 -4.25 -0.06 -15.43
N VAL A 319 -4.83 -1.03 -14.73
CA VAL A 319 -5.86 -1.92 -15.27
C VAL A 319 -7.04 -2.02 -14.31
N GLY A 320 -8.20 -2.40 -14.83
CA GLY A 320 -9.35 -2.70 -14.00
C GLY A 320 -10.30 -3.68 -14.64
N GLU A 321 -11.15 -4.27 -13.81
CA GLU A 321 -12.13 -5.27 -14.23
C GLU A 321 -13.42 -5.03 -13.45
N ALA A 322 -14.53 -4.98 -14.17
CA ALA A 322 -15.86 -5.06 -13.57
C ALA A 322 -16.31 -6.51 -13.53
N ILE A 323 -16.72 -6.96 -12.35
CA ILE A 323 -17.08 -8.33 -12.03
C ILE A 323 -18.40 -8.37 -11.27
N ARG A 324 -19.04 -9.54 -11.21
CA ARG A 324 -20.32 -9.71 -10.52
C ARG A 324 -20.21 -9.58 -9.00
N ARG A 325 -19.15 -10.14 -8.41
CA ARG A 325 -18.94 -10.19 -6.96
C ARG A 325 -17.47 -9.98 -6.61
N LEU A 326 -17.19 -9.18 -5.58
CA LEU A 326 -15.82 -8.85 -5.15
C LEU A 326 -15.05 -10.02 -4.49
N ASP A 327 -15.65 -11.20 -4.40
CA ASP A 327 -15.02 -12.40 -3.84
C ASP A 327 -14.23 -13.19 -4.91
N ASP A 328 -14.32 -12.79 -6.18
CA ASP A 328 -13.53 -13.38 -7.25
C ASP A 328 -12.07 -12.91 -7.17
N TYR A 329 -11.17 -13.91 -7.11
CA TYR A 329 -9.74 -13.73 -7.11
C TYR A 329 -9.24 -12.82 -8.24
N PRO A 330 -8.50 -11.75 -7.93
CA PRO A 330 -8.02 -10.80 -8.94
C PRO A 330 -6.77 -11.30 -9.68
N GLY A 331 -6.41 -12.60 -9.66
CA GLY A 331 -5.13 -13.10 -10.19
C GLY A 331 -4.80 -12.72 -11.62
N LYS A 332 -5.79 -12.77 -12.50
CA LYS A 332 -5.63 -12.27 -13.88
C LYS A 332 -5.31 -10.78 -13.87
N LEU A 333 -6.09 -9.99 -13.14
CA LEU A 333 -5.93 -8.55 -13.03
C LEU A 333 -4.57 -8.17 -12.41
N VAL A 334 -4.11 -8.93 -11.42
CA VAL A 334 -2.80 -8.79 -10.78
C VAL A 334 -1.67 -9.07 -11.79
N ARG A 335 -1.79 -10.11 -12.62
CA ARG A 335 -0.81 -10.36 -13.71
C ARG A 335 -0.81 -9.25 -14.75
N GLU A 336 -1.98 -8.74 -15.12
CA GLU A 336 -2.07 -7.58 -16.02
C GLU A 336 -1.43 -6.33 -15.38
N GLY A 337 -1.58 -6.13 -14.06
CA GLY A 337 -0.88 -5.09 -13.31
C GLY A 337 0.65 -5.26 -13.34
N LYS A 338 1.16 -6.49 -13.23
CA LYS A 338 2.59 -6.78 -13.44
C LYS A 338 3.04 -6.39 -14.85
N ASP A 339 2.28 -6.76 -15.89
CA ASP A 339 2.63 -6.43 -17.28
C ASP A 339 2.72 -4.90 -17.50
N VAL A 340 1.90 -4.12 -16.78
CA VAL A 340 1.98 -2.65 -16.77
C VAL A 340 3.29 -2.18 -16.14
N VAL A 341 3.68 -2.73 -14.98
CA VAL A 341 4.97 -2.41 -14.33
C VAL A 341 6.15 -2.74 -15.24
N ASP A 342 6.12 -3.91 -15.87
CA ASP A 342 7.16 -4.35 -16.80
C ASP A 342 7.30 -3.40 -17.99
N ARG A 343 6.18 -3.01 -18.60
CA ARG A 343 6.19 -2.06 -19.70
C ARG A 343 6.66 -0.68 -19.26
N PHE A 344 6.28 -0.24 -18.05
CA PHE A 344 6.77 1.00 -17.48
C PHE A 344 8.29 1.00 -17.32
N LEU A 345 8.86 -0.08 -16.77
CA LEU A 345 10.32 -0.24 -16.60
C LEU A 345 11.08 -0.29 -17.94
N GLN A 346 10.51 -0.96 -18.94
CA GLN A 346 11.05 -0.96 -20.30
C GLN A 346 11.00 0.43 -20.95
N THR A 347 10.01 1.24 -20.60
CA THR A 347 9.82 2.58 -21.16
C THR A 347 10.69 3.63 -20.46
N CYS A 348 10.84 3.51 -19.15
CA CYS A 348 11.49 4.49 -18.26
C CYS A 348 12.82 3.93 -17.72
N SER A 349 13.90 4.04 -18.49
CA SER A 349 15.20 3.42 -18.17
C SER A 349 15.96 4.06 -16.99
N GLN A 350 15.48 5.20 -16.46
CA GLN A 350 16.17 6.02 -15.44
C GLN A 350 15.45 6.10 -14.08
N GLY A 351 14.38 5.33 -13.88
CA GLY A 351 13.66 5.32 -12.61
C GLY A 351 14.31 4.39 -11.58
N SER A 352 14.26 4.77 -10.29
CA SER A 352 14.47 3.78 -9.23
C SER A 352 13.38 2.70 -9.35
N PRO A 353 13.75 1.40 -9.43
CA PRO A 353 12.80 0.30 -9.55
C PRO A 353 11.73 0.36 -8.45
N ASP A 354 12.12 0.80 -7.25
CA ASP A 354 11.30 0.93 -6.04
C ASP A 354 10.10 1.88 -6.15
N GLN A 355 10.02 2.69 -7.23
CA GLN A 355 8.87 3.57 -7.49
C GLN A 355 7.95 3.04 -8.61
N SER A 356 8.20 1.83 -9.10
CA SER A 356 7.46 1.26 -10.22
C SER A 356 6.27 0.46 -9.69
N SER A 357 5.10 1.05 -9.81
CA SER A 357 3.83 0.46 -9.36
C SER A 357 2.79 0.52 -10.47
N SER A 358 1.90 -0.47 -10.55
CA SER A 358 0.66 -0.36 -11.32
C SER A 358 -0.52 -0.40 -10.38
N PHE A 359 -1.54 0.42 -10.62
CA PHE A 359 -2.81 0.33 -9.91
C PHE A 359 -3.73 -0.67 -10.59
N ILE A 360 -4.48 -1.41 -9.77
CA ILE A 360 -5.55 -2.29 -10.21
C ILE A 360 -6.85 -1.90 -9.50
N LEU A 361 -7.94 -1.75 -10.25
CA LEU A 361 -9.27 -1.44 -9.72
C LEU A 361 -10.25 -2.56 -10.11
N GLN A 362 -10.81 -3.23 -9.12
CA GLN A 362 -11.82 -4.26 -9.32
C GLN A 362 -13.15 -3.72 -8.82
N THR A 363 -14.18 -3.68 -9.65
CA THR A 363 -15.50 -3.11 -9.29
C THR A 363 -16.59 -4.17 -9.36
N ALA A 364 -17.51 -4.18 -8.40
CA ALA A 364 -18.73 -4.97 -8.46
C ALA A 364 -19.91 -4.14 -7.93
N GLY A 365 -20.90 -3.90 -8.78
CA GLY A 365 -22.02 -3.02 -8.43
C GLY A 365 -21.55 -1.60 -8.05
N LEU A 366 -21.97 -1.17 -6.86
CA LEU A 366 -21.63 0.12 -6.25
C LEU A 366 -20.29 0.11 -5.49
N CYS A 367 -19.62 -1.04 -5.39
CA CYS A 367 -18.39 -1.21 -4.62
C CYS A 367 -17.18 -1.45 -5.51
N GLY A 368 -15.99 -1.15 -5.01
CA GLY A 368 -14.73 -1.45 -5.68
C GLY A 368 -13.58 -1.66 -4.71
N LYS A 369 -12.59 -2.45 -5.13
CA LYS A 369 -11.34 -2.71 -4.41
C LYS A 369 -10.18 -2.12 -5.20
N LEU A 370 -9.45 -1.21 -4.58
CA LEU A 370 -8.23 -0.62 -5.11
C LEU A 370 -7.02 -1.36 -4.52
N SER A 371 -6.20 -1.89 -5.42
CA SER A 371 -4.94 -2.56 -5.10
C SER A 371 -3.82 -2.05 -6.00
N SER A 372 -2.58 -2.47 -5.75
CA SER A 372 -1.44 -2.19 -6.61
C SER A 372 -0.55 -3.41 -6.79
N VAL A 373 0.20 -3.44 -7.89
CA VAL A 373 1.33 -4.35 -8.09
C VAL A 373 2.61 -3.53 -8.00
N GLN A 374 3.52 -3.93 -7.13
CA GLN A 374 4.76 -3.23 -6.80
C GLN A 374 5.95 -4.12 -7.17
N LEU A 375 6.98 -3.57 -7.80
CA LEU A 375 8.26 -4.27 -7.92
C LEU A 375 9.00 -4.16 -6.57
N ILE A 376 9.26 -5.29 -5.90
CA ILE A 376 9.87 -5.28 -4.56
C ILE A 376 11.35 -5.69 -4.57
N GLN A 377 11.74 -6.46 -5.59
CA GLN A 377 13.10 -6.87 -5.92
C GLN A 377 13.16 -7.15 -7.43
N PRO A 378 14.36 -7.27 -8.06
CA PRO A 378 14.45 -7.68 -9.45
C PRO A 378 13.61 -8.92 -9.76
N GLN A 379 12.65 -8.78 -10.67
CA GLN A 379 11.70 -9.81 -11.10
C GLN A 379 10.71 -10.32 -10.05
N VAL A 380 10.68 -9.75 -8.83
CA VAL A 380 9.73 -10.13 -7.78
C VAL A 380 8.75 -9.00 -7.55
N TYR A 381 7.46 -9.33 -7.67
CA TYR A 381 6.37 -8.37 -7.53
C TYR A 381 5.56 -8.68 -6.28
N ALA A 382 4.98 -7.67 -5.66
CA ALA A 382 3.98 -7.83 -4.62
C ALA A 382 2.66 -7.21 -5.06
N ALA A 383 1.57 -7.96 -4.96
CA ALA A 383 0.23 -7.42 -5.06
C ALA A 383 -0.24 -6.99 -3.67
N VAL A 384 -0.67 -5.73 -3.52
CA VAL A 384 -0.99 -5.10 -2.24
C VAL A 384 -2.38 -4.49 -2.29
N SER A 385 -3.23 -4.85 -1.33
CA SER A 385 -4.56 -4.25 -1.16
C SER A 385 -4.46 -2.92 -0.40
N HIS A 386 -5.17 -1.89 -0.86
CA HIS A 386 -5.12 -0.56 -0.25
C HIS A 386 -6.44 -0.13 0.36
N PHE A 387 -7.49 -0.08 -0.47
CA PHE A 387 -8.75 0.55 -0.08
C PHE A 387 -9.95 -0.14 -0.71
N THR A 388 -11.07 -0.09 -0.02
CA THR A 388 -12.40 -0.25 -0.62
C THR A 388 -12.95 1.13 -0.97
N VAL A 389 -13.63 1.23 -2.11
CA VAL A 389 -14.35 2.41 -2.56
C VAL A 389 -15.81 2.06 -2.76
N ASP A 390 -16.70 2.91 -2.27
CA ASP A 390 -18.13 2.65 -2.30
C ASP A 390 -18.87 3.88 -2.83
N ILE A 391 -19.79 3.65 -3.75
CA ILE A 391 -20.83 4.60 -4.15
C ILE A 391 -21.97 4.40 -3.16
N PRO A 392 -22.47 5.47 -2.51
CA PRO A 392 -23.50 5.30 -1.50
C PRO A 392 -24.74 4.60 -2.06
N PRO A 393 -25.37 3.69 -1.29
CA PRO A 393 -26.49 2.92 -1.80
C PRO A 393 -27.77 3.75 -1.96
N ASN A 394 -27.86 4.92 -1.30
CA ASN A 394 -29.00 5.81 -1.38
C ASN A 394 -28.64 7.25 -0.99
N ILE A 395 -29.57 8.17 -1.23
CA ILE A 395 -29.41 9.61 -0.99
C ILE A 395 -29.27 9.99 0.49
N LEU A 396 -29.67 9.11 1.43
CA LEU A 396 -29.56 9.37 2.87
C LEU A 396 -28.14 9.11 3.38
N CYS A 397 -27.32 8.41 2.60
CA CYS A 397 -25.97 8.02 2.98
C CYS A 397 -24.91 8.67 2.09
N LEU A 398 -25.12 9.86 1.52
CA LEU A 398 -24.16 10.48 0.60
C LEU A 398 -22.81 10.85 1.25
N ALA A 399 -22.80 11.13 2.55
CA ALA A 399 -21.63 11.68 3.26
C ALA A 399 -20.32 10.88 3.08
N PRO A 400 -20.28 9.53 3.17
CA PRO A 400 -19.07 8.72 3.01
C PRO A 400 -18.45 8.78 1.60
N PHE A 401 -19.16 9.24 0.56
CA PHE A 401 -18.61 9.36 -0.79
C PHE A 401 -17.34 10.21 -0.85
N ILE A 402 -17.18 11.18 0.07
CA ILE A 402 -15.97 12.02 0.12
C ILE A 402 -14.70 11.19 0.28
N ASP A 403 -14.79 10.06 1.00
CA ASP A 403 -13.65 9.17 1.20
C ASP A 403 -13.36 8.34 -0.05
N THR A 404 -14.39 7.85 -0.75
CA THR A 404 -14.27 7.24 -2.09
C THR A 404 -13.57 8.19 -3.06
N LEU A 405 -14.00 9.45 -3.10
CA LEU A 405 -13.40 10.46 -3.97
C LEU A 405 -11.93 10.68 -3.63
N ARG A 406 -11.57 10.79 -2.34
CA ARG A 406 -10.17 10.92 -1.90
C ARG A 406 -9.32 9.75 -2.38
N ILE A 407 -9.82 8.52 -2.28
CA ILE A 407 -9.11 7.32 -2.70
C ILE A 407 -8.89 7.33 -4.22
N LEU A 408 -9.95 7.53 -5.01
CA LEU A 408 -9.87 7.56 -6.48
C LEU A 408 -8.97 8.68 -7.01
N MET A 409 -8.97 9.84 -6.35
CA MET A 409 -8.04 10.93 -6.68
C MET A 409 -6.59 10.60 -6.32
N THR A 410 -6.37 9.82 -5.27
CA THR A 410 -5.01 9.34 -4.90
C THR A 410 -4.46 8.43 -5.98
N MET A 411 -5.27 7.47 -6.42
CA MET A 411 -4.95 6.58 -7.55
C MET A 411 -4.62 7.39 -8.81
N THR A 412 -5.49 8.35 -9.16
CA THR A 412 -5.32 9.21 -10.34
C THR A 412 -4.02 10.00 -10.30
N GLN A 413 -3.72 10.65 -9.16
CA GLN A 413 -2.50 11.44 -9.01
C GLN A 413 -1.23 10.58 -9.17
N LYS A 414 -1.23 9.34 -8.65
CA LYS A 414 -0.10 8.42 -8.82
C LYS A 414 0.07 8.00 -10.27
N MET A 415 -1.03 7.70 -10.98
CA MET A 415 -0.99 7.40 -12.40
C MET A 415 -0.56 8.61 -13.25
N GLU A 416 -0.92 9.84 -12.88
CA GLU A 416 -0.46 11.07 -13.55
C GLU A 416 1.05 11.24 -13.42
N CYS A 417 1.62 10.98 -12.23
CA CYS A 417 3.07 10.97 -12.04
C CYS A 417 3.76 9.92 -12.93
N MET A 418 3.17 8.73 -13.08
CA MET A 418 3.69 7.71 -14.01
C MET A 418 3.61 8.17 -15.47
N ALA A 419 2.48 8.76 -15.87
CA ALA A 419 2.27 9.28 -17.22
C ALA A 419 3.32 10.36 -17.56
N GLN A 420 3.59 11.28 -16.64
CA GLN A 420 4.63 12.30 -16.81
C GLN A 420 6.02 11.68 -17.00
N LYS A 421 6.39 10.68 -16.20
CA LYS A 421 7.67 9.97 -16.35
C LYS A 421 7.80 9.29 -17.72
N ILE A 422 6.72 8.68 -18.22
CA ILE A 422 6.68 8.07 -19.55
C ILE A 422 6.85 9.13 -20.65
N LEU A 423 6.11 10.25 -20.56
CA LEU A 423 6.16 11.34 -21.54
C LEU A 423 7.57 11.97 -21.61
N ILE A 424 8.16 12.28 -20.46
CA ILE A 424 9.54 12.79 -20.37
C ILE A 424 10.52 11.78 -20.98
N SER A 425 10.42 10.49 -20.62
CA SER A 425 11.31 9.46 -21.17
C SER A 425 11.20 9.31 -22.69
N HIS A 426 10.03 9.60 -23.26
CA HIS A 426 9.82 9.62 -24.70
C HIS A 426 10.40 10.88 -25.37
N GLU A 427 10.19 12.07 -24.78
CA GLU A 427 10.66 13.35 -25.32
C GLU A 427 12.18 13.46 -25.36
N TYR A 428 12.87 13.04 -24.29
CA TYR A 428 14.33 13.17 -24.18
C TYR A 428 15.11 11.98 -24.78
N GLY A 429 14.40 11.05 -25.44
CA GLY A 429 14.97 9.84 -26.03
C GLY A 429 15.29 8.77 -24.99
N GLN A 430 15.08 7.50 -25.33
CA GLN A 430 15.43 6.42 -24.42
C GLN A 430 16.95 6.39 -24.22
N PRO A 431 17.46 6.50 -22.97
CA PRO A 431 18.79 6.02 -22.68
C PRO A 431 18.86 4.57 -23.17
N LYS A 432 19.93 4.19 -23.88
CA LYS A 432 20.14 2.78 -24.25
C LYS A 432 19.91 1.96 -23.00
N THR A 433 18.83 1.18 -22.97
CA THR A 433 18.49 0.29 -21.84
C THR A 433 19.75 -0.45 -21.45
N SER A 434 20.19 -0.33 -20.19
CA SER A 434 21.27 -1.17 -19.71
C SER A 434 20.84 -2.63 -19.94
N ASN A 435 21.73 -3.45 -20.50
CA ASN A 435 21.45 -4.85 -20.86
C ASN A 435 20.86 -5.68 -19.70
N ASN A 436 20.99 -5.18 -18.47
CA ASN A 436 20.54 -5.81 -17.23
C ASN A 436 19.03 -6.11 -17.22
N TYR A 437 18.14 -5.19 -17.61
CA TYR A 437 16.68 -5.49 -17.54
C TYR A 437 16.22 -6.50 -18.59
N LYS A 438 16.80 -6.44 -19.81
CA LYS A 438 16.52 -7.44 -20.86
C LYS A 438 16.94 -8.84 -20.40
N SER A 439 18.10 -8.96 -19.73
CA SER A 439 18.54 -10.22 -19.12
C SER A 439 17.59 -10.72 -18.02
N TRP A 440 16.96 -9.80 -17.27
CA TRP A 440 16.02 -10.15 -16.21
C TRP A 440 14.65 -10.60 -16.75
N SER A 441 14.13 -9.96 -17.80
CA SER A 441 12.82 -10.32 -18.36
C SER A 441 12.77 -11.69 -19.05
N ALA A 442 13.91 -12.26 -19.45
CA ALA A 442 14.00 -13.56 -20.11
C ALA A 442 13.70 -14.75 -19.18
N GLN A 443 13.68 -14.55 -17.85
CA GLN A 443 13.51 -15.62 -16.87
C GLN A 443 12.09 -15.76 -16.31
N THR A 444 11.12 -14.96 -16.79
CA THR A 444 9.74 -14.98 -16.27
C THR A 444 8.87 -15.97 -17.05
N PHE A 445 8.37 -17.01 -16.37
CA PHE A 445 7.48 -18.00 -16.96
C PHE A 445 6.05 -17.46 -17.07
N TYR A 446 5.53 -17.35 -18.30
CA TYR A 446 4.12 -17.03 -18.53
C TYR A 446 3.30 -18.32 -18.67
N PHE A 447 2.32 -18.50 -17.78
CA PHE A 447 1.33 -19.57 -17.96
C PHE A 447 0.43 -19.21 -19.16
N PRO A 448 0.27 -20.08 -20.18
CA PRO A 448 -0.61 -19.80 -21.29
C PRO A 448 -2.04 -19.60 -20.79
N LYS A 449 -2.76 -18.62 -21.38
CA LYS A 449 -4.19 -18.40 -21.10
C LYS A 449 -4.92 -19.71 -21.30
N THR A 450 -5.74 -20.08 -20.31
CA THR A 450 -6.58 -21.28 -20.31
C THR A 450 -7.24 -21.45 -21.68
N HIS A 451 -6.71 -22.38 -22.48
CA HIS A 451 -7.38 -22.83 -23.68
C HIS A 451 -8.63 -23.56 -23.22
N LYS A 452 -9.82 -23.10 -23.63
CA LYS A 452 -11.08 -23.86 -23.61
C LYS A 452 -11.04 -25.06 -24.58
N SER A 453 -9.87 -25.66 -24.79
CA SER A 453 -9.62 -26.70 -25.78
C SER A 453 -8.99 -27.89 -25.06
N THR A 454 -9.53 -29.07 -25.32
CA THR A 454 -9.11 -30.41 -24.87
C THR A 454 -7.68 -30.82 -25.26
N ARG A 455 -6.78 -29.87 -25.55
CA ARG A 455 -5.38 -30.14 -25.88
C ARG A 455 -4.47 -29.66 -24.76
N LYS A 456 -3.59 -30.56 -24.29
CA LYS A 456 -2.52 -30.28 -23.32
C LYS A 456 -1.75 -29.01 -23.73
N PRO A 457 -1.63 -27.99 -22.86
CA PRO A 457 -0.81 -26.82 -23.16
C PRO A 457 0.65 -27.20 -23.27
N THR A 458 1.33 -26.73 -24.33
CA THR A 458 2.79 -26.77 -24.43
C THR A 458 3.34 -25.49 -23.79
N LEU A 459 4.24 -25.63 -22.81
CA LEU A 459 5.02 -24.52 -22.28
C LEU A 459 5.85 -23.92 -23.42
N VAL A 460 5.66 -22.63 -23.70
CA VAL A 460 6.54 -21.88 -24.60
C VAL A 460 7.57 -21.18 -23.74
N LEU A 461 8.78 -21.76 -23.67
CA LEU A 461 9.97 -21.03 -23.24
C LEU A 461 10.20 -19.91 -24.27
N LYS A 462 10.33 -18.66 -23.81
CA LYS A 462 10.74 -17.54 -24.65
C LYS A 462 12.21 -17.25 -24.47
#